data_AF-A0A6I3WM19-F1
#
_entry.id   AF-A0A6I3WM19-F1
#
_cell.length_a   1.000
_cell.length_b   1.000
_cell.length_c   1.000
_cell.angle_alpha   90.00
_cell.angle_beta   90.00
_cell.angle_gamma   90.00
#
_symmetry.space_group_name_H-M   'P 1'
#
loop_
_entity.id
_entity.type
_entity.pdbx_description
1 polymer ?
#
loop_
_entity_poly.entity_id
_entity_poly.type
_entity_poly.pdbx_seq_one_letter_code
_entity_poly.pdbx_strand_id
1 'polypeptide(L)'
;MNLKIKSIAISAVISTVATCSAFADDPLALRILKNIDVTSLPGSFALKDVSKGTRLRETQFNNYTTDPDRPGVYLATDKSNSFIYSVEILTINSKGVIICFGDFAMEGTAKTLTALLVEKNKKGAFVAKKEVDMGDECIITR
;
A
#
# COMPACT_ATOMS: atom_id res chain seq x y z
N MET A 1 45.66 -27.22 46.80
CA MET A 1 44.33 -26.64 46.54
C MET A 1 44.14 -26.55 45.04
N ASN A 2 43.20 -27.32 44.48
CA ASN A 2 42.90 -27.38 43.04
C ASN A 2 41.75 -26.42 42.71
N LEU A 3 42.00 -25.37 41.92
CA LEU A 3 40.94 -24.51 41.37
C LEU A 3 40.47 -25.09 40.02
N LYS A 4 39.25 -25.66 40.00
CA LYS A 4 38.57 -26.05 38.75
C LYS A 4 37.93 -24.82 38.13
N ILE A 5 38.48 -24.34 37.02
CA ILE A 5 37.85 -23.32 36.18
C ILE A 5 36.86 -24.04 35.26
N LYS A 6 35.56 -23.83 35.44
CA LYS A 6 34.52 -24.31 34.52
C LYS A 6 34.43 -23.34 33.34
N SER A 7 34.79 -23.80 32.15
CA SER A 7 34.57 -23.07 30.90
C SER A 7 33.08 -22.98 30.59
N ILE A 8 32.57 -21.76 30.42
CA ILE A 8 31.21 -21.52 29.91
C ILE A 8 31.36 -21.19 28.42
N ALA A 9 30.89 -22.09 27.56
CA ALA A 9 30.77 -21.84 26.14
C ALA A 9 29.58 -20.89 25.92
N ILE A 10 29.85 -19.68 25.44
CA ILE A 10 28.83 -18.74 25.02
C ILE A 10 28.54 -19.02 23.54
N SER A 11 27.50 -19.80 23.27
CA SER A 11 26.96 -19.94 21.91
C SER A 11 26.25 -18.64 21.54
N ALA A 12 26.93 -17.78 20.79
CA ALA A 12 26.28 -16.65 20.12
C ALA A 12 25.44 -17.18 18.95
N VAL A 13 24.14 -17.32 19.16
CA VAL A 13 23.19 -17.51 18.08
C VAL A 13 23.05 -16.16 17.37
N ILE A 14 23.85 -15.94 16.33
CA ILE A 14 23.66 -14.83 15.41
C ILE A 14 22.42 -15.18 14.58
N SER A 15 21.26 -14.75 15.07
CA SER A 15 20.03 -14.76 14.29
C SER A 15 20.13 -13.63 13.27
N THR A 16 20.64 -13.94 12.08
CA THR A 16 20.50 -13.08 10.90
C THR A 16 19.02 -13.06 10.52
N VAL A 17 18.26 -12.16 11.13
CA VAL A 17 16.92 -11.81 10.64
C VAL A 17 17.07 -11.15 9.28
N ALA A 18 16.44 -11.80 8.31
CA ALA A 18 16.43 -11.47 6.91
C ALA A 18 16.01 -10.01 6.66
N THR A 19 16.74 -9.39 5.73
CA THR A 19 16.39 -8.21 4.92
C THR A 19 14.91 -7.85 4.92
N CYS A 20 14.53 -6.77 5.60
CA CYS A 20 13.21 -6.16 5.40
C CYS A 20 13.15 -4.73 5.95
N SER A 21 13.50 -3.73 5.13
CA SER A 21 13.02 -2.35 5.33
C SER A 21 13.48 -1.39 4.24
N ALA A 22 13.03 -1.57 3.00
CA ALA A 22 13.05 -0.45 2.04
C ALA A 22 11.92 0.57 2.30
N PHE A 23 11.03 0.31 3.29
CA PHE A 23 9.77 1.06 3.49
C PHE A 23 9.35 1.16 4.97
N ALA A 24 10.27 1.04 5.93
CA ALA A 24 9.92 1.10 7.36
C ALA A 24 9.39 2.49 7.77
N ASP A 25 9.85 3.54 7.07
CA ASP A 25 9.51 4.94 7.37
C ASP A 25 8.38 5.49 6.49
N ASP A 26 7.87 4.71 5.52
CA ASP A 26 6.80 5.17 4.66
C ASP A 26 5.48 5.28 5.45
N PRO A 27 4.74 6.39 5.30
CA PRO A 27 3.38 6.51 5.82
C PRO A 27 2.48 5.38 5.33
N LEU A 28 1.54 4.92 6.17
CA LEU A 28 0.72 3.74 5.88
C LEU A 28 -0.03 3.84 4.54
N ALA A 29 -0.54 5.02 4.19
CA ALA A 29 -1.22 5.27 2.92
C ALA A 29 -0.30 5.04 1.71
N LEU A 30 0.93 5.56 1.76
CA LEU A 30 1.95 5.32 0.74
C LEU A 30 2.32 3.84 0.64
N ARG A 31 2.45 3.16 1.79
CA ARG A 31 2.72 1.72 1.83
C ARG A 31 1.60 0.92 1.17
N ILE A 32 0.33 1.28 1.45
CA ILE A 32 -0.85 0.68 0.82
C ILE A 32 -0.78 0.90 -0.68
N LEU A 33 -0.63 2.14 -1.13
CA LEU A 33 -0.57 2.49 -2.56
C LEU A 33 0.53 1.72 -3.30
N LYS A 34 1.76 1.69 -2.78
CA LYS A 34 2.89 0.94 -3.39
C LYS A 34 2.69 -0.57 -3.43
N ASN A 35 1.90 -1.14 -2.50
CA ASN A 35 1.82 -2.59 -2.27
C ASN A 35 0.43 -3.18 -2.53
N ILE A 36 -0.52 -2.40 -3.02
CA ILE A 36 -1.85 -2.89 -3.35
C ILE A 36 -1.78 -3.82 -4.56
N ASP A 37 -2.43 -4.98 -4.46
CA ASP A 37 -2.60 -5.93 -5.54
C ASP A 37 -3.60 -5.36 -6.54
N VAL A 38 -3.12 -4.92 -7.70
CA VAL A 38 -3.95 -4.25 -8.71
C VAL A 38 -5.00 -5.19 -9.30
N THR A 39 -4.83 -6.51 -9.17
CA THR A 39 -5.81 -7.50 -9.62
C THR A 39 -6.93 -7.75 -8.62
N SER A 40 -6.82 -7.19 -7.41
CA SER A 40 -7.85 -7.25 -6.38
C SER A 40 -8.79 -6.05 -6.38
N LEU A 41 -8.43 -4.99 -7.11
CA LEU A 41 -9.25 -3.80 -7.21
C LEU A 41 -10.56 -4.11 -7.95
N PRO A 42 -11.68 -3.49 -7.56
CA PRO A 42 -12.94 -3.72 -8.24
C PRO A 42 -12.90 -3.27 -9.71
N GLY A 43 -13.52 -4.09 -10.56
CA GLY A 43 -13.90 -3.84 -11.95
C GLY A 43 -13.05 -2.84 -12.72
N SER A 44 -13.45 -1.56 -12.68
CA SER A 44 -12.89 -0.48 -13.49
C SER A 44 -11.46 -0.09 -13.13
N PHE A 45 -11.00 -0.35 -11.90
CA PHE A 45 -9.67 0.05 -11.43
C PHE A 45 -8.61 -1.03 -11.65
N ALA A 46 -9.03 -2.25 -11.97
CA ALA A 46 -8.10 -3.34 -12.19
C ALA A 46 -7.33 -3.12 -13.49
N LEU A 47 -6.01 -3.11 -13.42
CA LEU A 47 -5.18 -3.14 -14.62
C LEU A 47 -5.41 -4.45 -15.36
N LYS A 48 -5.71 -4.35 -16.66
CA LYS A 48 -5.87 -5.50 -17.54
C LYS A 48 -4.50 -6.10 -17.86
N ASP A 49 -4.50 -7.39 -18.20
CA ASP A 49 -3.34 -8.12 -18.71
C ASP A 49 -2.11 -8.18 -17.79
N VAL A 50 -2.31 -7.96 -16.48
CA VAL A 50 -1.27 -8.16 -15.45
C VAL A 50 -1.46 -9.48 -14.71
N SER A 51 -0.36 -10.05 -14.23
CA SER A 51 -0.40 -11.31 -13.48
C SER A 51 -1.09 -11.14 -12.13
N LYS A 52 -1.84 -12.15 -11.68
CA LYS A 52 -2.47 -12.13 -10.35
C LYS A 52 -1.45 -11.88 -9.23
N GLY A 53 -1.74 -10.95 -8.34
CA GLY A 53 -0.83 -10.59 -7.24
C GLY A 53 0.19 -9.50 -7.60
N THR A 54 0.13 -8.94 -8.81
CA THR A 54 0.98 -7.80 -9.21
C THR A 54 0.69 -6.62 -8.31
N ARG A 55 1.73 -6.04 -7.71
CA ARG A 55 1.62 -4.84 -6.87
C ARG A 55 1.71 -3.60 -7.73
N LEU A 56 1.08 -2.51 -7.31
CA LEU A 56 1.09 -1.27 -8.10
C LEU A 56 2.50 -0.79 -8.47
N ARG A 57 3.48 -0.90 -7.56
CA ARG A 57 4.88 -0.53 -7.86
C ARG A 57 5.58 -1.35 -8.94
N GLU A 58 5.03 -2.52 -9.26
CA GLU A 58 5.55 -3.44 -10.29
C GLU A 58 4.97 -3.09 -11.67
N THR A 59 4.16 -2.03 -11.75
CA THR A 59 3.49 -1.55 -12.96
C THR A 59 4.12 -0.23 -13.44
N GLN A 60 3.51 0.40 -14.45
CA GLN A 60 3.90 1.72 -14.95
C GLN A 60 3.67 2.86 -13.93
N PHE A 61 2.90 2.64 -12.86
CA PHE A 61 2.58 3.61 -11.82
C PHE A 61 3.65 3.63 -10.72
N ASN A 62 4.87 4.02 -11.09
CA ASN A 62 6.04 3.97 -10.21
C ASN A 62 6.57 5.35 -9.77
N ASN A 63 5.90 6.43 -10.15
CA ASN A 63 6.16 7.78 -9.63
C ASN A 63 5.20 8.08 -8.48
N TYR A 64 5.74 8.23 -7.26
CA TYR A 64 4.94 8.44 -6.06
C TYR A 64 5.15 9.82 -5.46
N THR A 65 4.06 10.53 -5.21
CA THR A 65 4.08 11.87 -4.61
C THR A 65 3.00 12.00 -3.53
N THR A 66 3.03 13.11 -2.79
CA THR A 66 1.92 13.52 -1.93
C THR A 66 1.14 14.61 -2.67
N ASP A 67 -0.19 14.65 -2.51
CA ASP A 67 -0.97 15.77 -3.04
C ASP A 67 -0.57 17.06 -2.29
N PRO A 68 -0.12 18.11 -3.00
CA PRO A 68 0.35 19.35 -2.37
C PRO A 68 -0.75 20.11 -1.63
N ASP A 69 -2.00 19.97 -2.05
CA ASP A 69 -3.14 20.66 -1.46
C ASP A 69 -3.80 19.82 -0.35
N ARG A 70 -3.49 18.53 -0.29
CA ARG A 70 -4.09 17.57 0.65
C ARG A 70 -3.05 16.66 1.32
N PRO A 71 -2.41 17.13 2.41
CA PRO A 71 -1.52 16.30 3.21
C PRO A 71 -2.21 15.01 3.66
N GLY A 72 -1.58 13.87 3.42
CA GLY A 72 -2.14 12.54 3.74
C GLY A 72 -2.75 11.81 2.55
N VAL A 73 -2.96 12.49 1.42
CA VAL A 73 -3.28 11.86 0.13
C VAL A 73 -1.99 11.57 -0.63
N TYR A 74 -1.82 10.31 -1.03
CA TYR A 74 -0.66 9.87 -1.81
C TYR A 74 -1.09 9.52 -3.21
N LEU A 75 -0.25 9.88 -4.18
CA LEU A 75 -0.50 9.72 -5.61
C LEU A 75 0.52 8.76 -6.20
N ALA A 76 0.08 7.96 -7.18
CA ALA A 76 0.91 7.14 -8.04
C ALA A 76 0.58 7.48 -9.49
N THR A 77 1.53 8.05 -10.20
CA THR A 77 1.36 8.49 -11.59
C THR A 77 2.05 7.53 -12.55
N ASP A 78 1.42 7.27 -13.70
CA ASP A 78 2.06 6.52 -14.77
C ASP A 78 3.19 7.30 -15.45
N LYS A 79 3.99 6.61 -16.26
CA LYS A 79 5.16 7.20 -16.91
C LYS A 79 4.83 8.36 -17.86
N SER A 80 3.64 8.37 -18.44
CA SER A 80 3.19 9.41 -19.38
C SER A 80 2.49 10.58 -18.70
N ASN A 81 2.34 10.57 -17.37
CA ASN A 81 1.53 11.54 -16.64
C ASN A 81 0.12 11.67 -17.24
N SER A 82 -0.49 10.53 -17.56
CA SER A 82 -1.82 10.43 -18.15
C SER A 82 -2.83 9.90 -17.14
N PHE A 83 -2.40 9.07 -16.19
CA PHE A 83 -3.26 8.49 -15.17
C PHE A 83 -2.64 8.58 -13.77
N ILE A 84 -3.51 8.77 -12.78
CA ILE A 84 -3.14 8.84 -11.36
C ILE A 84 -4.03 7.90 -10.56
N TYR A 85 -3.40 7.03 -9.76
CA TYR A 85 -4.07 6.43 -8.61
C TYR A 85 -3.78 7.24 -7.35
N SER A 86 -4.77 7.31 -6.46
CA SER A 86 -4.59 7.94 -5.15
C SER A 86 -5.06 7.07 -4.01
N VAL A 87 -4.46 7.26 -2.83
CA VAL A 87 -4.88 6.64 -1.57
C VAL A 87 -4.86 7.68 -0.45
N GLU A 88 -5.97 7.72 0.28
CA GLU A 88 -6.13 8.39 1.57
C GLU A 88 -6.65 7.37 2.59
N ILE A 89 -6.19 7.43 3.84
CA ILE A 89 -6.74 6.58 4.90
C ILE A 89 -7.93 7.30 5.53
N LEU A 90 -9.11 6.66 5.50
CA LEU A 90 -10.30 7.17 6.18
C LEU A 90 -10.37 6.67 7.62
N THR A 91 -10.16 5.37 7.83
CA THR A 91 -10.17 4.79 9.17
C THR A 91 -9.33 3.51 9.27
N ILE A 92 -8.84 3.23 10.47
CA ILE A 92 -8.11 2.01 10.82
C ILE A 92 -8.86 1.35 11.98
N ASN A 93 -9.28 0.10 11.79
CA ASN A 93 -9.99 -0.64 12.82
C ASN A 93 -9.61 -2.14 12.82
N SER A 94 -10.22 -2.92 13.71
CA SER A 94 -9.93 -4.35 13.87
C SER A 94 -10.26 -5.20 12.63
N LYS A 95 -11.09 -4.69 11.71
CA LYS A 95 -11.47 -5.36 10.46
C LYS A 95 -10.51 -5.05 9.31
N GLY A 96 -9.63 -4.06 9.44
CA GLY A 96 -8.68 -3.66 8.40
C GLY A 96 -8.53 -2.14 8.30
N VAL A 97 -8.01 -1.69 7.16
CA VAL A 97 -7.89 -0.26 6.83
C VAL A 97 -8.94 0.08 5.79
N ILE A 98 -9.73 1.13 6.04
CA ILE A 98 -10.61 1.70 5.03
C ILE A 98 -9.88 2.87 4.39
N ILE A 99 -9.72 2.80 3.07
CA ILE A 99 -9.09 3.84 2.27
C ILE A 99 -10.09 4.48 1.33
N CYS A 100 -9.89 5.74 0.99
CA CYS A 100 -10.46 6.31 -0.22
C CYS A 100 -9.46 6.07 -1.37
N PHE A 101 -9.84 5.25 -2.32
CA PHE A 101 -9.03 4.94 -3.51
C PHE A 101 -9.55 5.74 -4.69
N GLY A 102 -8.67 6.51 -5.33
CA GLY A 102 -9.00 7.28 -6.52
C GLY A 102 -8.34 6.73 -7.77
N ASP A 103 -9.06 6.73 -8.86
CA ASP A 103 -8.59 6.47 -10.22
C ASP A 103 -8.95 7.66 -11.11
N PHE A 104 -7.92 8.33 -11.64
CA PHE A 104 -8.05 9.57 -12.37
C PHE A 104 -7.34 9.53 -13.71
N ALA A 105 -8.05 9.94 -14.78
CA ALA A 105 -7.41 10.43 -15.98
C ALA A 105 -6.94 11.89 -15.75
N MET A 106 -5.67 12.19 -16.01
CA MET A 106 -5.11 13.53 -15.81
C MET A 106 -5.73 14.58 -16.75
N GLU A 107 -6.30 14.16 -17.88
CA GLU A 107 -7.06 15.02 -18.79
C GLU A 107 -8.49 15.34 -18.32
N GLY A 108 -8.84 15.01 -17.06
CA GLY A 108 -10.05 15.49 -16.39
C GLY A 108 -11.34 14.77 -16.76
N THR A 109 -11.26 13.65 -17.48
CA THR A 109 -12.41 12.95 -18.07
C THR A 109 -12.97 11.81 -17.24
N ALA A 110 -12.17 11.21 -16.35
CA ALA A 110 -12.63 10.15 -15.45
C ALA A 110 -12.06 10.41 -14.07
N LYS A 111 -12.94 10.67 -13.10
CA LYS A 111 -12.61 10.67 -11.67
C LYS A 111 -13.52 9.66 -11.01
N THR A 112 -12.95 8.56 -10.54
CA THR A 112 -13.71 7.64 -9.69
C THR A 112 -13.04 7.57 -8.35
N LEU A 113 -13.84 7.74 -7.30
CA LEU A 113 -13.42 7.59 -5.93
C LEU A 113 -14.24 6.48 -5.32
N THR A 114 -13.58 5.60 -4.59
CA THR A 114 -14.25 4.46 -4.00
C THR A 114 -13.61 4.14 -2.67
N ALA A 115 -14.45 4.03 -1.63
CA ALA A 115 -13.98 3.60 -0.34
C ALA A 115 -13.79 2.07 -0.36
N LEU A 116 -12.59 1.61 -0.04
CA LEU A 116 -12.23 0.19 -0.07
C LEU A 116 -11.80 -0.29 1.31
N LEU A 117 -12.31 -1.44 1.72
CA LEU A 117 -11.70 -2.20 2.81
C LEU A 117 -10.48 -2.94 2.26
N VAL A 118 -9.29 -2.59 2.76
CA VAL A 118 -8.03 -3.24 2.41
C VAL A 118 -7.43 -4.00 3.57
N GLU A 119 -6.90 -5.18 3.25
CA GLU A 119 -6.24 -6.06 4.20
C GLU A 119 -4.91 -6.56 3.64
N LYS A 120 -3.98 -6.89 4.54
CA LYS A 120 -2.71 -7.48 4.14
C LYS A 120 -2.86 -8.99 3.98
N ASN A 121 -2.50 -9.52 2.81
CA ASN A 121 -2.49 -10.97 2.57
C ASN A 121 -1.23 -11.64 3.15
N LYS A 122 -1.19 -12.97 3.12
CA LYS A 122 -0.03 -13.77 3.61
C LYS A 122 1.30 -13.46 2.90
N LYS A 123 1.26 -12.90 1.68
CA LYS A 123 2.44 -12.48 0.91
C LYS A 123 2.85 -11.04 1.20
N GLY A 124 2.15 -10.36 2.11
CA GLY A 124 2.43 -9.00 2.52
C GLY A 124 1.93 -7.90 1.56
N ALA A 125 1.17 -8.25 0.52
CA ALA A 125 0.49 -7.27 -0.34
C ALA A 125 -0.82 -6.81 0.30
N PHE A 126 -1.25 -5.58 0.03
CA PHE A 126 -2.59 -5.12 0.38
C PHE A 126 -3.56 -5.59 -0.70
N VAL A 127 -4.74 -6.04 -0.29
CA VAL A 127 -5.77 -6.59 -1.18
C VAL A 127 -7.06 -5.85 -0.89
N ALA A 128 -7.70 -5.31 -1.93
CA ALA A 128 -9.04 -4.77 -1.81
C ALA A 128 -10.03 -5.93 -1.65
N LYS A 129 -10.75 -5.94 -0.53
CA LYS A 129 -11.66 -7.03 -0.16
C LYS A 129 -13.06 -6.78 -0.67
N LYS A 130 -13.49 -5.52 -0.57
CA LYS A 130 -14.78 -5.03 -1.02
C LYS A 130 -14.81 -3.50 -1.00
N GLU A 131 -15.73 -2.95 -1.76
CA GLU A 131 -16.20 -1.59 -1.57
C GLU A 131 -16.97 -1.47 -0.26
N VAL A 132 -16.89 -0.30 0.37
CA VAL A 132 -17.65 0.04 1.57
C VAL A 132 -18.40 1.33 1.33
N ASP A 133 -19.64 1.39 1.81
CA ASP A 133 -20.41 2.63 1.80
C ASP A 133 -19.94 3.51 2.97
N MET A 134 -19.39 4.67 2.62
CA MET A 134 -18.90 5.68 3.56
C MET A 134 -19.63 7.03 3.35
N GLY A 135 -20.74 7.04 2.62
CA GLY A 135 -21.42 8.27 2.20
C GLY A 135 -20.45 9.25 1.54
N ASP A 136 -20.40 10.47 2.07
CA ASP A 136 -19.62 11.57 1.50
C ASP A 136 -18.16 11.63 1.98
N GLU A 137 -17.71 10.69 2.83
CA GLU A 137 -16.33 10.71 3.37
C GLU A 137 -15.26 10.40 2.31
N CYS A 138 -15.61 9.69 1.23
CA CYS A 138 -14.73 9.41 0.10
C CYS A 138 -15.06 10.29 -1.10
N ILE A 139 -15.18 11.60 -0.86
CA ILE A 139 -15.32 12.61 -1.90
C ILE A 139 -14.09 13.51 -1.88
N ILE A 140 -13.28 13.42 -2.93
CA ILE A 140 -12.26 14.40 -3.27
C ILE A 140 -12.95 15.39 -4.21
N THR A 141 -13.58 16.41 -3.63
CA THR A 141 -13.85 17.65 -4.36
C THR A 141 -12.50 18.30 -4.64
N ARG A 142 -12.02 18.16 -5.87
CA ARG A 142 -11.03 19.07 -6.45
C ARG A 142 -11.77 20.13 -7.24
#